data_AF-A0AA34RZH0-F1
#
_entry.id   AF-A0AA34RZH0-F1
#
_cell.length_a   1.000
_cell.length_b   1.000
_cell.length_c   1.000
_cell.angle_alpha   90.00
_cell.angle_beta   90.00
_cell.angle_gamma   90.00
#
_symmetry.space_group_name_H-M   'P 1'
#
loop_
_entity.id
_entity.type
_entity.pdbx_description
1 polymer ?
#
loop_
_entity_poly.entity_id
_entity_poly.type
_entity_poly.pdbx_seq_one_letter_code
_entity_poly.pdbx_strand_id
1 'polypeptide(L)'
;MANTDRQATADLADKLLCKAHQYNFFQLLERLHGLHGDDLEPRWPDKATRLRVRLACDPRLTFPVSDVYKAQRMPAEDERYRIVATFLGLHGTDSPLPTYYLEQVAYEHAHGIGVRPAFFDFFNHYLLSLLHRIWRKYRYYIRFQPGASDGFSQYVFALLGLNDKQLRGDTALPWSRLLSFAGVIASRSRAPGTVAGIIAHCFDLKQVHIREFETRSVVTPSRQLARLGRTNGQLGSTFMIGSRTRTRSSKFTIVISELDQTQLRDLLPSGINFGRLRALIDFLLRDGLAYDLELRLKQSTLSPFCLHRSQAAYLGWTSFVDDRHGQISPVVRIRGRT
;
A
#
# COMPACT_ATOMS: atom_id res chain seq x y z
N MET A 1 -17.99 -8.28 -34.33
CA MET A 1 -17.02 -9.40 -34.34
C MET A 1 -15.64 -8.80 -34.10
N ALA A 2 -15.16 -8.85 -32.87
CA ALA A 2 -13.85 -8.32 -32.47
C ALA A 2 -12.85 -9.48 -32.42
N ASN A 3 -11.71 -9.35 -33.09
CA ASN A 3 -10.66 -10.36 -33.07
C ASN A 3 -9.90 -10.30 -31.74
N THR A 4 -10.01 -11.38 -30.98
CA THR A 4 -9.17 -11.84 -29.87
C THR A 4 -7.75 -12.15 -30.40
N ASP A 5 -6.71 -11.86 -29.62
CA ASP A 5 -5.26 -12.00 -29.94
C ASP A 5 -4.59 -10.96 -30.86
N ARG A 6 -4.56 -9.69 -30.43
CA ARG A 6 -3.36 -8.84 -30.64
C ARG A 6 -2.77 -8.46 -29.29
N GLN A 7 -1.49 -8.79 -29.10
CA GLN A 7 -0.68 -8.51 -27.92
C GLN A 7 -0.66 -6.98 -27.64
N ALA A 8 -1.50 -6.50 -26.74
CA ALA A 8 -1.55 -5.09 -26.35
C ALA A 8 -0.18 -4.57 -25.86
N THR A 9 0.63 -5.46 -25.28
CA THR A 9 2.00 -5.19 -24.83
C THR A 9 2.95 -4.90 -25.98
N ALA A 10 2.80 -5.57 -27.13
CA ALA A 10 3.66 -5.38 -28.31
C ALA A 10 3.40 -4.02 -28.97
N ASP A 11 2.13 -3.64 -29.17
CA ASP A 11 1.75 -2.34 -29.78
C ASP A 11 2.18 -1.14 -28.90
N LEU A 12 2.13 -1.30 -27.57
CA LEU A 12 2.59 -0.26 -26.64
C LEU A 12 4.12 -0.18 -26.61
N ALA A 13 4.82 -1.31 -26.63
CA ALA A 13 6.28 -1.34 -26.74
C ALA A 13 6.74 -0.68 -28.04
N ASP A 14 6.13 -1.01 -29.19
CA ASP A 14 6.50 -0.45 -30.49
C ASP A 14 6.27 1.07 -30.54
N LYS A 15 5.19 1.59 -29.94
CA LYS A 15 4.97 3.04 -29.78
C LYS A 15 6.04 3.72 -28.92
N LEU A 16 6.48 3.07 -27.83
CA LEU A 16 7.56 3.58 -26.99
C LEU A 16 8.90 3.59 -27.73
N LEU A 17 9.19 2.54 -28.51
CA LEU A 17 10.42 2.43 -29.29
C LEU A 17 10.50 3.52 -30.37
N CYS A 18 9.39 3.78 -31.09
CA CYS A 18 9.31 4.85 -32.09
C CYS A 18 9.55 6.25 -31.50
N LYS A 19 9.12 6.49 -30.24
CA LYS A 19 9.26 7.77 -29.54
C LYS A 19 10.41 7.80 -28.53
N ALA A 20 11.34 6.84 -28.58
CA ALA A 20 12.37 6.69 -27.55
C ALA A 20 13.23 7.95 -27.33
N HIS A 21 13.50 8.71 -28.39
CA HIS A 21 14.24 9.98 -28.34
C HIS A 21 13.55 11.10 -27.54
N GLN A 22 12.24 10.97 -27.27
CA GLN A 22 11.47 11.94 -26.49
C GLN A 22 11.48 11.62 -24.98
N TYR A 23 11.94 10.42 -24.60
CA TYR A 23 11.96 9.98 -23.22
C TYR A 23 13.35 10.15 -22.61
N ASN A 24 13.37 10.45 -21.32
CA ASN A 24 14.57 10.31 -20.53
C ASN A 24 14.95 8.81 -20.42
N PHE A 25 16.25 8.50 -20.44
CA PHE A 25 16.78 7.15 -20.30
C PHE A 25 16.18 6.37 -19.12
N PHE A 26 16.09 6.99 -17.93
CA PHE A 26 15.56 6.32 -16.74
C PHE A 26 14.07 6.00 -16.87
N GLN A 27 13.30 6.94 -17.43
CA GLN A 27 11.86 6.76 -17.62
C GLN A 27 11.56 5.67 -18.65
N LEU A 28 12.36 5.59 -19.73
CA LEU A 28 12.21 4.57 -20.76
C LEU A 28 12.44 3.17 -20.18
N LEU A 29 13.48 3.01 -19.34
CA LEU A 29 13.79 1.73 -18.69
C LEU A 29 12.68 1.27 -17.74
N GLU A 30 12.21 2.14 -16.86
CA GLU A 30 11.12 1.81 -15.95
C GLU A 30 9.83 1.45 -16.70
N ARG A 31 9.53 2.13 -17.82
CA ARG A 31 8.38 1.79 -18.67
C ARG A 31 8.54 0.43 -19.34
N LEU A 32 9.71 0.12 -19.87
CA LEU A 32 9.98 -1.17 -20.51
C LEU A 32 9.90 -2.33 -19.51
N HIS A 33 10.54 -2.19 -18.34
CA HIS A 33 10.43 -3.20 -17.29
C HIS A 33 8.99 -3.32 -16.74
N GLY A 34 8.28 -2.21 -16.62
CA GLY A 34 6.88 -2.19 -16.18
C GLY A 34 5.91 -2.87 -17.17
N LEU A 35 6.18 -2.83 -18.47
CA LEU A 35 5.36 -3.55 -19.48
C LEU A 35 5.43 -5.07 -19.32
N HIS A 36 6.55 -5.57 -18.83
CA HIS A 36 6.80 -7.00 -18.64
C HIS A 36 6.58 -7.45 -17.19
N GLY A 37 6.23 -6.53 -16.28
CA GLY A 37 6.05 -6.83 -14.86
C GLY A 37 7.33 -7.30 -14.17
N ASP A 38 8.50 -6.88 -14.66
CA ASP A 38 9.79 -7.27 -14.09
C ASP A 38 9.97 -6.69 -12.68
N ASP A 39 10.45 -7.52 -11.74
CA ASP A 39 10.86 -7.05 -10.41
C ASP A 39 12.33 -6.61 -10.41
N LEU A 40 12.56 -5.32 -10.18
CA LEU A 40 13.88 -4.68 -10.11
C LEU A 40 14.37 -4.43 -8.67
N GLU A 41 13.61 -4.86 -7.65
CA GLU A 41 14.05 -4.78 -6.25
C GLU A 41 15.23 -5.71 -5.90
N PRO A 42 15.29 -6.97 -6.39
CA PRO A 42 16.40 -7.86 -6.09
C PRO A 42 17.73 -7.31 -6.57
N ARG A 43 18.78 -7.45 -5.75
CA ARG A 43 20.16 -7.06 -6.13
C ARG A 43 20.60 -7.79 -7.41
N TRP A 44 20.21 -9.03 -7.57
CA TRP A 44 20.38 -9.80 -8.80
C TRP A 44 19.00 -10.29 -9.25
N PRO A 45 18.36 -9.59 -10.19
CA PRO A 45 17.07 -10.01 -10.72
C PRO A 45 17.24 -11.26 -11.58
N ASP A 46 16.11 -11.86 -11.91
CA ASP A 46 16.06 -13.10 -12.69
C ASP A 46 16.77 -12.95 -14.04
N LYS A 47 17.24 -14.09 -14.57
CA LYS A 47 17.96 -14.11 -15.85
C LYS A 47 17.14 -13.47 -16.97
N ALA A 48 15.83 -13.67 -16.97
CA ALA A 48 14.91 -13.05 -17.94
C ALA A 48 14.96 -11.52 -17.85
N THR A 49 14.75 -10.95 -16.66
CA THR A 49 14.81 -9.51 -16.42
C THR A 49 16.18 -8.90 -16.75
N ARG A 50 17.27 -9.61 -16.41
CA ARG A 50 18.64 -9.15 -16.74
C ARG A 50 18.92 -9.10 -18.23
N LEU A 51 18.39 -10.07 -18.99
CA LEU A 51 18.59 -10.15 -20.44
C LEU A 51 17.56 -9.34 -21.23
N ARG A 52 16.52 -8.81 -20.56
CA ARG A 52 15.42 -8.09 -21.20
C ARG A 52 15.88 -6.82 -21.89
N VAL A 53 16.79 -6.09 -21.25
CA VAL A 53 17.32 -4.84 -21.81
C VAL A 53 18.83 -4.93 -21.97
N ARG A 54 19.28 -4.86 -23.22
CA ARG A 54 20.70 -4.69 -23.58
C ARG A 54 20.97 -3.21 -23.79
N LEU A 55 21.85 -2.68 -22.95
CA LEU A 55 22.27 -1.27 -23.00
C LEU A 55 23.56 -1.18 -23.81
N ALA A 56 23.64 -0.19 -24.68
CA ALA A 56 24.80 0.13 -25.50
C ALA A 56 24.99 1.65 -25.52
N CYS A 57 26.17 2.11 -25.93
CA CYS A 57 26.46 3.53 -26.12
C CYS A 57 26.64 3.84 -27.60
N ASP A 58 26.20 5.03 -28.03
CA ASP A 58 26.45 5.51 -29.39
C ASP A 58 27.94 5.84 -29.57
N PRO A 59 28.66 5.19 -30.49
CA PRO A 59 30.08 5.44 -30.74
C PRO A 59 30.37 6.69 -31.57
N ARG A 60 29.33 7.39 -32.04
CA ARG A 60 29.49 8.62 -32.82
C ARG A 60 30.04 9.75 -31.98
N LEU A 61 30.86 10.58 -32.61
CA LEU A 61 31.44 11.79 -32.03
C LEU A 61 30.60 13.04 -32.34
N THR A 62 29.27 12.87 -32.37
CA THR A 62 28.32 13.94 -32.67
C THR A 62 27.58 14.36 -31.41
N PHE A 63 27.36 15.66 -31.23
CA PHE A 63 26.64 16.17 -30.07
C PHE A 63 25.24 15.55 -29.97
N PRO A 64 24.87 14.94 -28.83
CA PRO A 64 23.60 14.25 -28.71
C PRO A 64 22.44 15.23 -28.48
N VAL A 65 21.31 14.95 -29.13
CA VAL A 65 20.06 15.74 -28.98
C VAL A 65 19.18 15.22 -27.84
N SER A 66 19.37 13.96 -27.44
CA SER A 66 18.59 13.28 -26.40
C SER A 66 19.43 12.20 -25.71
N ASP A 67 19.01 11.80 -24.51
CA ASP A 67 19.66 10.74 -23.71
C ASP A 67 19.66 9.37 -24.40
N VAL A 68 18.65 9.10 -25.24
CA VAL A 68 18.45 7.83 -25.94
C VAL A 68 18.46 8.06 -27.44
N TYR A 69 19.50 7.59 -28.11
CA TYR A 69 19.61 7.68 -29.57
C TYR A 69 18.62 6.74 -30.26
N LYS A 70 18.58 5.48 -29.80
CA LYS A 70 17.82 4.43 -30.47
C LYS A 70 17.34 3.39 -29.48
N ALA A 71 16.08 2.97 -29.59
CA ALA A 71 15.56 1.80 -28.92
C ALA A 71 14.94 0.86 -29.96
N GLN A 72 15.31 -0.41 -29.94
CA GLN A 72 14.80 -1.42 -30.88
C GLN A 72 14.54 -2.75 -30.19
N ARG A 73 13.56 -3.49 -30.67
CA ARG A 73 13.37 -4.89 -30.30
C ARG A 73 14.40 -5.75 -31.03
N MET A 74 14.98 -6.71 -30.33
CA MET A 74 15.94 -7.64 -30.90
C MET A 74 15.19 -8.71 -31.70
N PRO A 75 15.58 -9.00 -32.96
CA PRO A 75 14.83 -9.89 -33.84
C PRO A 75 14.90 -11.38 -33.45
N ALA A 76 15.83 -11.76 -32.57
CA ALA A 76 16.06 -13.16 -32.22
C ALA A 76 15.18 -13.67 -31.07
N GLU A 77 14.58 -12.79 -30.26
CA GLU A 77 13.78 -13.19 -29.09
C GLU A 77 12.69 -12.15 -28.80
N ASP A 78 11.44 -12.61 -28.64
CA ASP A 78 10.23 -11.79 -28.59
C ASP A 78 10.15 -10.81 -27.39
N GLU A 79 11.12 -10.74 -26.49
CA GLU A 79 11.03 -9.87 -25.30
C GLU A 79 12.32 -9.10 -24.99
N ARG A 80 13.29 -9.08 -25.91
CA ARG A 80 14.55 -8.37 -25.69
C ARG A 80 14.60 -7.03 -26.42
N TYR A 81 15.07 -6.01 -25.72
CA TYR A 81 15.23 -4.66 -26.24
C TYR A 81 16.70 -4.25 -26.22
N ARG A 82 17.14 -3.58 -27.27
CA ARG A 82 18.42 -2.88 -27.34
C ARG A 82 18.18 -1.39 -27.23
N ILE A 83 18.81 -0.76 -26.25
CA ILE A 83 18.76 0.69 -26.04
C ILE A 83 20.16 1.24 -26.19
N VAL A 84 20.31 2.25 -27.06
CA VAL A 84 21.55 2.97 -27.31
C VAL A 84 21.45 4.32 -26.61
N ALA A 85 22.20 4.48 -25.53
CA ALA A 85 22.34 5.73 -24.81
C ALA A 85 23.44 6.59 -25.46
N THR A 86 23.35 7.91 -25.29
CA THR A 86 24.32 8.86 -25.86
C THR A 86 25.35 9.36 -24.85
N PHE A 87 25.18 9.03 -23.57
CA PHE A 87 25.97 9.54 -22.46
C PHE A 87 26.61 8.40 -21.67
N LEU A 88 27.59 8.75 -20.82
CA LEU A 88 28.28 7.83 -19.90
C LEU A 88 28.82 6.55 -20.57
N GLY A 89 29.33 6.69 -21.79
CA GLY A 89 30.00 5.62 -22.52
C GLY A 89 31.52 5.69 -22.40
N LEU A 90 32.18 4.53 -22.41
CA LEU A 90 33.63 4.43 -22.65
C LEU A 90 34.01 4.82 -24.08
N HIS A 91 33.03 4.95 -24.97
CA HIS A 91 33.17 5.51 -26.31
C HIS A 91 32.00 6.46 -26.58
N GLY A 92 32.15 7.33 -27.59
CA GLY A 92 31.20 8.41 -27.89
C GLY A 92 31.71 9.77 -27.41
N THR A 93 30.83 10.77 -27.39
CA THR A 93 31.19 12.16 -27.09
C THR A 93 31.68 12.39 -25.66
N ASP A 94 31.12 11.66 -24.70
CA ASP A 94 31.36 11.86 -23.26
C ASP A 94 32.45 10.92 -22.71
N SER A 95 33.22 10.30 -23.59
CA SER A 95 34.18 9.28 -23.19
C SER A 95 35.42 9.87 -22.50
N PRO A 96 35.93 9.24 -21.42
CA PRO A 96 37.21 9.59 -20.82
C PRO A 96 38.42 9.03 -21.59
N LEU A 97 38.21 8.21 -22.63
CA LEU A 97 39.30 7.59 -23.38
C LEU A 97 39.98 8.60 -24.33
N PRO A 98 41.28 8.42 -24.61
CA PRO A 98 41.98 9.23 -25.61
C PRO A 98 41.32 9.20 -26.98
N THR A 99 41.37 10.34 -27.69
CA THR A 99 40.72 10.55 -29.00
C THR A 99 41.09 9.49 -30.03
N TYR A 100 42.33 9.01 -30.06
CA TYR A 100 42.75 8.00 -31.04
C TYR A 100 41.98 6.68 -30.91
N TYR A 101 41.56 6.28 -29.70
CA TYR A 101 40.69 5.13 -29.52
C TYR A 101 39.28 5.42 -30.02
N LEU A 102 38.78 6.62 -29.73
CA LEU A 102 37.44 7.03 -30.12
C LEU A 102 37.25 7.11 -31.63
N GLU A 103 38.23 7.67 -32.35
CA GLU A 103 38.23 7.73 -33.81
C GLU A 103 38.21 6.32 -34.42
N GLN A 104 38.99 5.40 -33.86
CA GLN A 104 39.01 4.01 -34.34
C GLN A 104 37.67 3.31 -34.08
N VAL A 105 37.05 3.49 -32.91
CA VAL A 105 35.73 2.92 -32.60
C VAL A 105 34.64 3.53 -33.49
N ALA A 106 34.69 4.84 -33.75
CA ALA A 106 33.75 5.53 -34.63
C ALA A 106 33.91 5.08 -36.09
N TYR A 107 35.15 4.92 -36.57
CA TYR A 107 35.45 4.41 -37.90
C TYR A 107 34.95 2.97 -38.09
N GLU A 108 35.24 2.10 -37.13
CA GLU A 108 34.76 0.71 -37.10
C GLU A 108 33.24 0.63 -37.15
N HIS A 109 32.55 1.43 -36.31
CA HIS A 109 31.11 1.48 -36.31
C HIS A 109 30.52 1.98 -37.64
N ALA A 110 31.12 3.00 -38.25
CA ALA A 110 30.66 3.58 -39.52
C ALA A 110 30.77 2.58 -40.69
N HIS A 111 31.82 1.76 -40.71
CA HIS A 111 32.03 0.75 -41.76
C HIS A 111 31.40 -0.61 -41.42
N GLY A 112 30.87 -0.78 -40.21
CA GLY A 112 30.38 -2.07 -39.72
C GLY A 112 31.49 -3.12 -39.56
N ILE A 113 32.74 -2.67 -39.42
CA ILE A 113 33.93 -3.52 -39.33
C ILE A 113 34.42 -3.51 -37.88
N GLY A 114 34.82 -4.66 -37.35
CA GLY A 114 35.47 -4.75 -36.04
C GLY A 114 34.54 -5.06 -34.88
N VAL A 115 35.15 -5.33 -33.73
CA VAL A 115 34.49 -5.84 -32.52
C VAL A 115 34.61 -4.89 -31.33
N ARG A 116 35.37 -3.79 -31.46
CA ARG A 116 35.64 -2.87 -30.35
C ARG A 116 34.39 -2.18 -29.81
N PRO A 117 33.44 -1.70 -30.64
CA PRO A 117 32.19 -1.15 -30.11
C PRO A 117 31.42 -2.18 -29.27
N ALA A 118 31.36 -3.43 -29.73
CA ALA A 118 30.67 -4.51 -29.02
C ALA A 118 31.39 -4.94 -27.73
N PHE A 119 32.73 -4.87 -27.72
CA PHE A 119 33.55 -5.12 -26.55
C PHE A 119 33.34 -4.05 -25.47
N PHE A 120 33.39 -2.78 -25.83
CA PHE A 120 33.13 -1.69 -24.89
C PHE A 120 31.68 -1.69 -24.39
N ASP A 121 30.72 -2.08 -25.25
CA ASP A 121 29.32 -2.24 -24.85
C ASP A 121 29.12 -3.22 -23.69
N PHE A 122 30.01 -4.21 -23.50
CA PHE A 122 29.95 -5.09 -22.33
C PHE A 122 30.12 -4.31 -21.02
N PHE A 123 31.09 -3.40 -20.97
CA PHE A 123 31.36 -2.56 -19.82
C PHE A 123 30.31 -1.45 -19.69
N ASN A 124 29.96 -0.80 -20.80
CA ASN A 124 28.93 0.24 -20.82
C ASN A 124 27.59 -0.30 -20.33
N HIS A 125 27.22 -1.53 -20.72
CA HIS A 125 26.00 -2.16 -20.25
C HIS A 125 25.95 -2.26 -18.72
N TYR A 126 27.05 -2.67 -18.11
CA TYR A 126 27.14 -2.77 -16.65
C TYR A 126 27.09 -1.40 -15.98
N LEU A 127 27.83 -0.42 -16.49
CA LEU A 127 27.86 0.95 -15.95
C LEU A 127 26.49 1.63 -16.02
N LEU A 128 25.82 1.58 -17.18
CA LEU A 128 24.48 2.14 -17.35
C LEU A 128 23.44 1.41 -16.48
N SER A 129 23.56 0.09 -16.33
CA SER A 129 22.70 -0.68 -15.42
C SER A 129 22.89 -0.26 -13.95
N LEU A 130 24.14 -0.02 -13.54
CA LEU A 130 24.44 0.50 -12.20
C LEU A 130 23.91 1.91 -12.02
N LEU A 131 24.05 2.78 -13.03
CA LEU A 131 23.52 4.13 -13.00
C LEU A 131 22.00 4.12 -12.79
N HIS A 132 21.27 3.30 -13.55
CA HIS A 132 19.83 3.12 -13.38
C HIS A 132 19.47 2.71 -11.94
N ARG A 133 20.21 1.75 -11.37
CA ARG A 133 20.00 1.29 -9.99
C ARG A 133 20.27 2.37 -8.95
N ILE A 134 21.34 3.16 -9.12
CA ILE A 134 21.67 4.27 -8.22
C ILE A 134 20.57 5.34 -8.28
N TRP A 135 20.12 5.69 -9.48
CA TRP A 135 19.04 6.64 -9.68
C TRP A 135 17.73 6.17 -9.03
N ARG A 136 17.41 4.88 -9.15
CA ARG A 136 16.23 4.24 -8.56
C ARG A 136 16.33 4.17 -7.03
N LYS A 137 17.52 3.91 -6.47
CA LYS A 137 17.77 3.69 -5.02
C LYS A 137 17.13 4.77 -4.14
N TYR A 138 17.29 6.04 -4.51
CA TYR A 138 16.84 7.19 -3.71
C TYR A 138 15.42 7.67 -4.02
N ARG A 139 14.74 7.07 -5.01
CA ARG A 139 13.41 7.49 -5.47
C ARG A 139 12.35 6.49 -5.07
N TYR A 140 11.86 6.63 -3.84
CA TYR A 140 10.86 5.71 -3.30
C TYR A 140 9.58 5.62 -4.14
N TYR A 141 9.09 6.74 -4.69
CA TYR A 141 7.89 6.77 -5.52
C TYR A 141 7.96 5.90 -6.79
N ILE A 142 9.17 5.56 -7.25
CA ILE A 142 9.41 4.67 -8.41
C ILE A 142 9.54 3.22 -7.95
N ARG A 143 10.13 3.02 -6.78
CA ARG A 143 10.36 1.69 -6.19
C ARG A 143 9.11 1.09 -5.57
N PHE A 144 8.15 1.93 -5.21
CA PHE A 144 6.93 1.50 -4.55
C PHE A 144 6.18 0.46 -5.38
N GLN A 145 5.97 -0.70 -4.80
CA GLN A 145 5.18 -1.77 -5.38
C GLN A 145 3.79 -1.82 -4.71
N PRO A 146 2.73 -2.15 -5.47
CA PRO A 146 1.40 -2.34 -4.90
C PRO A 146 1.44 -3.29 -3.69
N GLY A 147 0.75 -2.91 -2.61
CA GLY A 147 0.76 -3.68 -1.36
C GLY A 147 1.97 -3.42 -0.46
N ALA A 148 2.85 -2.47 -0.80
CA ALA A 148 4.04 -2.15 -0.02
C ALA A 148 4.96 -3.38 0.19
N SER A 149 5.07 -4.20 -0.86
CA SER A 149 5.92 -5.39 -0.92
C SER A 149 7.39 -5.06 -1.18
N ASP A 150 7.70 -3.83 -1.58
CA ASP A 150 9.05 -3.39 -1.94
C ASP A 150 10.02 -3.43 -0.75
N GLY A 151 11.32 -3.48 -1.05
CA GLY A 151 12.35 -3.59 -0.03
C GLY A 151 12.44 -2.38 0.89
N PHE A 152 12.10 -1.18 0.40
CA PHE A 152 12.13 0.03 1.21
C PHE A 152 10.95 0.10 2.19
N SER A 153 9.74 -0.22 1.72
CA SER A 153 8.55 -0.38 2.55
C SER A 153 8.78 -1.37 3.68
N GLN A 154 9.46 -2.49 3.41
CA GLN A 154 9.83 -3.46 4.45
C GLN A 154 10.69 -2.83 5.56
N TYR A 155 11.64 -1.95 5.22
CA TYR A 155 12.42 -1.21 6.22
C TYR A 155 11.56 -0.24 7.03
N VAL A 156 10.62 0.45 6.38
CA VAL A 156 9.67 1.33 7.09
C VAL A 156 8.81 0.50 8.06
N PHE A 157 8.31 -0.67 7.64
CA PHE A 157 7.59 -1.56 8.54
C PHE A 157 8.45 -2.08 9.69
N ALA A 158 9.74 -2.38 9.44
CA ALA A 158 10.65 -2.78 10.50
C ALA A 158 10.82 -1.69 11.57
N LEU A 159 10.86 -0.42 11.18
CA LEU A 159 10.87 0.72 12.12
C LEU A 159 9.59 0.82 12.96
N LEU A 160 8.46 0.34 12.43
CA LEU A 160 7.18 0.24 13.17
C LEU A 160 7.10 -0.99 14.07
N GLY A 161 8.11 -1.86 14.09
CA GLY A 161 8.08 -3.15 14.77
C GLY A 161 7.29 -4.23 14.01
N LEU A 162 7.02 -4.02 12.72
CA LEU A 162 6.25 -4.90 11.83
C LEU A 162 7.13 -5.57 10.76
N ASN A 163 8.35 -5.98 11.14
CA ASN A 163 9.29 -6.57 10.18
C ASN A 163 8.79 -7.92 9.63
N ASP A 164 8.13 -8.71 10.46
CA ASP A 164 7.69 -10.05 10.11
C ASP A 164 6.63 -10.03 9.00
N LYS A 165 6.93 -10.73 7.90
CA LYS A 165 6.04 -10.87 6.74
C LYS A 165 4.88 -11.82 7.03
N GLN A 166 5.07 -12.82 7.89
CA GLN A 166 4.01 -13.78 8.25
C GLN A 166 2.93 -13.08 9.07
N LEU A 167 3.33 -12.34 10.12
CA LEU A 167 2.39 -11.53 10.92
C LEU A 167 1.60 -10.55 10.05
N ARG A 168 2.24 -9.93 9.05
CA ARG A 168 1.55 -9.05 8.09
C ARG A 168 0.66 -9.81 7.11
N GLY A 169 1.04 -11.01 6.69
CA GLY A 169 0.25 -11.86 5.80
C GLY A 169 -1.00 -12.41 6.48
N ASP A 170 -0.89 -12.81 7.75
CA ASP A 170 -1.99 -13.35 8.55
C ASP A 170 -3.02 -12.29 8.91
N THR A 171 -2.58 -11.03 9.04
CA THR A 171 -3.48 -9.92 9.32
C THR A 171 -4.01 -9.33 8.01
N ALA A 172 -5.31 -9.46 7.76
CA ALA A 172 -5.97 -8.92 6.56
C ALA A 172 -6.12 -7.38 6.57
N LEU A 173 -5.04 -6.64 6.88
CA LEU A 173 -5.01 -5.19 6.93
C LEU A 173 -4.47 -4.59 5.62
N PRO A 174 -4.99 -3.41 5.21
CA PRO A 174 -4.44 -2.69 4.07
C PRO A 174 -3.11 -2.01 4.44
N TRP A 175 -2.03 -2.79 4.51
CA TRP A 175 -0.70 -2.32 4.94
C TRP A 175 -0.17 -1.14 4.13
N SER A 176 -0.46 -1.10 2.82
CA SER A 176 -0.10 0.03 1.96
C SER A 176 -0.75 1.35 2.41
N ARG A 177 -2.02 1.31 2.85
CA ARG A 177 -2.74 2.47 3.39
C ARG A 177 -2.26 2.84 4.79
N LEU A 178 -1.81 1.87 5.58
CA LEU A 178 -1.25 2.14 6.91
C LEU A 178 0.13 2.78 6.85
N LEU A 179 0.88 2.54 5.76
CA LEU A 179 2.20 3.14 5.56
C LEU A 179 2.15 4.68 5.53
N SER A 180 1.07 5.29 5.02
CA SER A 180 0.91 6.75 5.04
C SER A 180 0.81 7.31 6.47
N PHE A 181 0.39 6.49 7.42
CA PHE A 181 0.32 6.82 8.85
C PHE A 181 1.49 6.25 9.65
N ALA A 182 2.58 5.82 9.02
CA ALA A 182 3.73 5.22 9.72
C ALA A 182 4.22 6.09 10.88
N GLY A 183 4.44 7.39 10.67
CA GLY A 183 4.91 8.30 11.72
C GLY A 183 3.95 8.41 12.91
N VAL A 184 2.65 8.39 12.63
CA VAL A 184 1.60 8.42 13.64
C VAL A 184 1.52 7.10 14.40
N ILE A 185 1.63 5.97 13.69
CA ILE A 185 1.62 4.63 14.27
C ILE A 185 2.87 4.40 15.13
N ALA A 186 4.00 5.01 14.77
CA ALA A 186 5.22 4.97 15.57
C ALA A 186 5.09 5.75 16.89
N SER A 187 4.20 6.74 16.94
CA SER A 187 3.98 7.52 18.15
C SER A 187 3.31 6.69 19.26
N ARG A 188 3.65 6.98 20.52
CA ARG A 188 3.05 6.30 21.69
C ARG A 188 1.62 6.77 21.96
N SER A 189 1.30 8.02 21.65
CA SER A 189 0.00 8.61 21.96
C SER A 189 -1.04 8.24 20.89
N ARG A 190 -2.23 7.82 21.33
CA ARG A 190 -3.34 7.47 20.45
C ARG A 190 -4.47 8.47 20.64
N ALA A 191 -4.28 9.66 20.09
CA ALA A 191 -5.31 10.68 20.14
C ALA A 191 -6.60 10.20 19.42
N PRO A 192 -7.79 10.53 19.92
CA PRO A 192 -9.05 10.04 19.34
C PRO A 192 -9.22 10.42 17.87
N GLY A 193 -8.90 11.67 17.52
CA GLY A 193 -8.99 12.15 16.13
C GLY A 193 -8.04 11.41 15.18
N THR A 194 -6.88 10.98 15.69
CA THR A 194 -5.90 10.21 14.94
C THR A 194 -6.38 8.80 14.64
N VAL A 195 -6.90 8.10 15.66
CA VAL A 195 -7.46 6.74 15.48
C VAL A 195 -8.67 6.80 14.55
N ALA A 196 -9.54 7.80 14.72
CA ALA A 196 -10.67 8.03 13.82
C ALA A 196 -10.23 8.28 12.38
N GLY A 197 -9.21 9.12 12.16
CA GLY A 197 -8.66 9.42 10.83
C GLY A 197 -8.04 8.21 10.14
N ILE A 198 -7.30 7.37 10.88
CA ILE A 198 -6.73 6.13 10.33
C ILE A 198 -7.84 5.17 9.90
N ILE A 199 -8.87 4.98 10.74
CA ILE A 199 -10.02 4.11 10.41
C ILE A 199 -10.76 4.67 9.19
N ALA A 200 -10.99 5.99 9.15
CA ALA A 200 -11.65 6.65 8.02
C ALA A 200 -10.92 6.40 6.70
N HIS A 201 -9.60 6.59 6.67
CA HIS A 201 -8.78 6.39 5.47
C HIS A 201 -8.63 4.92 5.07
N CYS A 202 -8.56 4.00 6.03
CA CYS A 202 -8.40 2.57 5.72
C CYS A 202 -9.64 1.95 5.09
N PHE A 203 -10.83 2.47 5.40
CA PHE A 203 -12.12 1.94 4.94
C PHE A 203 -12.91 2.90 4.03
N ASP A 204 -12.30 3.99 3.58
CA ASP A 204 -12.92 5.02 2.74
C ASP A 204 -14.22 5.59 3.34
N LEU A 205 -14.22 5.82 4.65
CA LEU A 205 -15.36 6.32 5.41
C LEU A 205 -15.31 7.85 5.54
N LYS A 206 -16.45 8.50 5.36
CA LYS A 206 -16.55 9.97 5.36
C LYS A 206 -16.48 10.58 6.76
N GLN A 207 -17.21 9.99 7.70
CA GLN A 207 -17.33 10.52 9.05
C GLN A 207 -17.08 9.45 10.10
N VAL A 208 -15.94 9.55 10.76
CA VAL A 208 -15.58 8.72 11.92
C VAL A 208 -15.18 9.65 13.05
N HIS A 209 -15.75 9.44 14.23
CA HIS A 209 -15.35 10.13 15.45
C HIS A 209 -15.39 9.18 16.63
N ILE A 210 -14.67 9.52 17.69
CA ILE A 210 -14.61 8.72 18.91
C ILE A 210 -15.30 9.48 20.03
N ARG A 211 -16.33 8.87 20.61
CA ARG A 211 -16.99 9.37 21.82
C ARG A 211 -16.27 8.82 23.04
N GLU A 212 -15.55 9.70 23.71
CA GLU A 212 -14.72 9.38 24.87
C GLU A 212 -15.56 9.29 26.16
N PHE A 213 -14.95 8.69 27.19
CA PHE A 213 -15.47 8.63 28.56
C PHE A 213 -16.88 8.03 28.70
N GLU A 214 -17.11 6.92 28.01
CA GLU A 214 -18.37 6.21 28.04
C GLU A 214 -18.58 5.45 29.32
N THR A 215 -19.82 5.47 29.81
CA THR A 215 -20.13 4.75 31.04
C THR A 215 -20.11 3.26 30.77
N ARG A 216 -19.36 2.51 31.57
CA ARG A 216 -19.47 1.05 31.68
C ARG A 216 -19.65 0.60 33.11
N SER A 217 -20.31 -0.54 33.28
CA SER A 217 -20.41 -1.25 34.55
C SER A 217 -19.44 -2.42 34.51
N VAL A 218 -18.43 -2.41 35.40
CA VAL A 218 -17.41 -3.46 35.50
C VAL A 218 -17.78 -4.37 36.66
N VAL A 219 -17.68 -5.68 36.45
CA VAL A 219 -17.89 -6.65 37.52
C VAL A 219 -16.71 -6.59 38.48
N THR A 220 -17.02 -6.43 39.77
CA THR A 220 -16.01 -6.42 40.81
C THR A 220 -15.58 -7.85 41.10
N PRO A 221 -14.27 -8.17 41.02
CA PRO A 221 -13.77 -9.49 41.35
C PRO A 221 -14.20 -9.95 42.75
N SER A 222 -14.50 -11.24 42.90
CA SER A 222 -15.03 -11.82 44.14
C SER A 222 -14.16 -11.53 45.37
N ARG A 223 -12.85 -11.39 45.18
CA ARG A 223 -11.85 -11.06 46.22
C ARG A 223 -11.98 -9.63 46.77
N GLN A 224 -12.58 -8.73 46.00
CA GLN A 224 -12.75 -7.31 46.36
C GLN A 224 -14.16 -7.03 46.92
N LEU A 225 -15.04 -8.04 46.98
CA LEU A 225 -16.36 -7.90 47.57
C LEU A 225 -16.25 -7.97 49.10
N ALA A 226 -16.80 -6.95 49.77
CA ALA A 226 -17.01 -7.00 51.21
C ALA A 226 -18.01 -8.11 51.54
N ARG A 227 -17.67 -8.96 52.51
CA ARG A 227 -18.53 -10.04 52.99
C ARG A 227 -18.59 -9.95 54.50
N LEU A 228 -19.79 -9.73 55.02
CA LEU A 228 -20.00 -9.63 56.46
C LEU A 228 -19.47 -10.88 57.17
N GLY A 229 -18.62 -10.69 58.18
CA GLY A 229 -18.00 -11.77 58.96
C GLY A 229 -16.92 -12.59 58.22
N ARG A 230 -16.52 -12.22 56.99
CA ARG A 230 -15.48 -12.92 56.23
C ARG A 230 -14.38 -12.01 55.70
N THR A 231 -14.76 -10.95 55.00
CA THR A 231 -13.83 -9.98 54.39
C THR A 231 -14.32 -8.57 54.67
N ASN A 232 -13.63 -7.89 55.57
CA ASN A 232 -13.89 -6.50 55.92
C ASN A 232 -13.26 -5.58 54.86
N GLY A 233 -13.91 -4.45 54.57
CA GLY A 233 -13.35 -3.36 53.78
C GLY A 233 -13.23 -2.11 54.64
N GLN A 234 -12.17 -1.32 54.44
CA GLN A 234 -11.99 -0.05 55.12
C GLN A 234 -12.56 1.09 54.26
N LEU A 235 -13.39 1.92 54.88
CA LEU A 235 -13.98 3.08 54.23
C LEU A 235 -12.89 4.06 53.78
N GLY A 236 -13.00 4.56 52.53
CA GLY A 236 -12.03 5.49 51.95
C GLY A 236 -10.80 4.83 51.30
N SER A 237 -10.55 3.52 51.52
CA SER A 237 -9.43 2.82 50.90
C SER A 237 -9.87 1.64 50.01
N THR A 238 -10.67 0.73 50.55
CA THR A 238 -10.94 -0.58 49.92
C THR A 238 -12.42 -0.95 49.87
N PHE A 239 -13.26 -0.20 50.58
CA PHE A 239 -14.70 -0.45 50.63
C PHE A 239 -15.36 -0.13 49.28
N MET A 240 -15.96 -1.16 48.64
CA MET A 240 -16.79 -1.02 47.45
C MET A 240 -18.18 -1.59 47.70
N ILE A 241 -19.21 -0.90 47.21
CA ILE A 241 -20.61 -1.30 47.36
C ILE A 241 -21.05 -2.08 46.12
N GLY A 242 -21.64 -3.25 46.35
CA GLY A 242 -22.25 -4.07 45.30
C GLY A 242 -21.27 -4.94 44.50
N SER A 243 -21.82 -5.71 43.56
CA SER A 243 -21.04 -6.62 42.71
C SER A 243 -20.50 -5.97 41.43
N ARG A 244 -20.83 -4.69 41.21
CA ARG A 244 -20.47 -3.94 40.00
C ARG A 244 -20.14 -2.49 40.30
N THR A 245 -19.09 -1.99 39.66
CA THR A 245 -18.67 -0.58 39.76
C THR A 245 -18.88 0.14 38.45
N ARG A 246 -19.49 1.32 38.51
CA ARG A 246 -19.69 2.20 37.36
C ARG A 246 -18.44 3.03 37.14
N THR A 247 -17.88 3.01 35.93
CA THR A 247 -16.68 3.77 35.55
C THR A 247 -16.88 4.40 34.18
N ARG A 248 -16.19 5.52 33.93
CA ARG A 248 -16.16 6.22 32.63
C ARG A 248 -14.77 6.18 31.97
N SER A 249 -13.72 5.78 32.67
CA SER A 249 -12.34 5.87 32.17
C SER A 249 -11.91 4.70 31.27
N SER A 250 -12.71 3.64 31.20
CA SER A 250 -12.29 2.35 30.62
C SER A 250 -13.09 1.95 29.38
N LYS A 251 -13.93 2.84 28.85
CA LYS A 251 -14.72 2.60 27.65
C LYS A 251 -14.85 3.84 26.79
N PHE A 252 -14.82 3.62 25.48
CA PHE A 252 -15.20 4.61 24.48
C PHE A 252 -16.05 3.96 23.39
N THR A 253 -16.67 4.79 22.54
CA THR A 253 -17.44 4.32 21.39
C THR A 253 -16.87 4.93 20.11
N ILE A 254 -16.57 4.10 19.13
CA ILE A 254 -16.22 4.57 17.78
C ILE A 254 -17.52 4.74 17.02
N VAL A 255 -17.82 5.97 16.61
CA VAL A 255 -19.03 6.32 15.88
C VAL A 255 -18.67 6.52 14.41
N ILE A 256 -19.24 5.69 13.55
CA ILE A 256 -19.10 5.75 12.10
C ILE A 256 -20.44 6.20 11.53
N SER A 257 -20.45 7.38 10.92
CA SER A 257 -21.66 8.03 10.41
C SER A 257 -21.68 8.07 8.89
N GLU A 258 -22.86 8.34 8.34
CA GLU A 258 -23.10 8.52 6.89
C GLU A 258 -22.77 7.27 6.06
N LEU A 259 -23.06 6.08 6.62
CA LEU A 259 -22.86 4.82 5.91
C LEU A 259 -23.95 4.58 4.87
N ASP A 260 -23.53 4.08 3.71
CA ASP A 260 -24.42 3.46 2.73
C ASP A 260 -24.79 2.03 3.18
N GLN A 261 -25.85 1.45 2.61
CA GLN A 261 -26.30 0.11 3.00
C GLN A 261 -25.25 -0.98 2.77
N THR A 262 -24.49 -0.88 1.69
CA THR A 262 -23.40 -1.82 1.37
C THR A 262 -22.30 -1.73 2.42
N GLN A 263 -21.83 -0.51 2.70
CA GLN A 263 -20.82 -0.25 3.72
C GLN A 263 -21.27 -0.70 5.11
N LEU A 264 -22.53 -0.45 5.49
CA LEU A 264 -23.08 -0.93 6.75
C LEU A 264 -22.99 -2.46 6.82
N ARG A 265 -23.49 -3.17 5.80
CA ARG A 265 -23.48 -4.64 5.76
C ARG A 265 -22.07 -5.23 5.81
N ASP A 266 -21.10 -4.60 5.15
CA ASP A 266 -19.70 -5.03 5.18
C ASP A 266 -19.05 -4.85 6.55
N LEU A 267 -19.52 -3.86 7.33
CA LEU A 267 -19.05 -3.57 8.70
C LEU A 267 -19.83 -4.32 9.79
N LEU A 268 -20.89 -5.04 9.45
CA LEU A 268 -21.58 -5.92 10.39
C LEU A 268 -20.73 -7.17 10.69
N PRO A 269 -20.96 -7.87 11.82
CA PRO A 269 -20.20 -9.08 12.18
C PRO A 269 -20.18 -10.20 11.12
N SER A 270 -21.20 -10.27 10.27
CA SER A 270 -21.28 -11.19 9.12
C SER A 270 -20.59 -10.68 7.85
N GLY A 271 -20.13 -9.43 7.86
CA GLY A 271 -19.54 -8.74 6.71
C GLY A 271 -18.03 -8.99 6.58
N ILE A 272 -17.51 -8.67 5.39
CA ILE A 272 -16.11 -8.92 5.03
C ILE A 272 -15.14 -8.02 5.81
N ASN A 273 -15.56 -6.79 6.12
CA ASN A 273 -14.68 -5.77 6.68
C ASN A 273 -14.69 -5.72 8.21
N PHE A 274 -15.65 -6.35 8.90
CA PHE A 274 -15.71 -6.33 10.37
C PHE A 274 -14.46 -6.95 11.02
N GLY A 275 -14.01 -8.10 10.53
CA GLY A 275 -12.78 -8.73 11.02
C GLY A 275 -11.55 -7.84 10.83
N ARG A 276 -11.45 -7.18 9.67
CA ARG A 276 -10.36 -6.24 9.35
C ARG A 276 -10.41 -4.99 10.24
N LEU A 277 -11.60 -4.44 10.47
CA LEU A 277 -11.81 -3.28 11.32
C LEU A 277 -11.41 -3.61 12.76
N ARG A 278 -11.86 -4.76 13.27
CA ARG A 278 -11.47 -5.24 14.61
C ARG A 278 -9.97 -5.42 14.72
N ALA A 279 -9.33 -6.08 13.76
CA ALA A 279 -7.88 -6.25 13.74
C ALA A 279 -7.14 -4.90 13.70
N LEU A 280 -7.65 -3.91 12.95
CA LEU A 280 -7.07 -2.58 12.89
C LEU A 280 -7.18 -1.87 14.24
N ILE A 281 -8.36 -1.90 14.85
CA ILE A 281 -8.60 -1.28 16.16
C ILE A 281 -7.71 -1.92 17.22
N ASP A 282 -7.64 -3.25 17.24
CA ASP A 282 -6.81 -4.01 18.18
C ASP A 282 -5.31 -3.74 17.95
N PHE A 283 -4.88 -3.52 16.70
CA PHE A 283 -3.52 -3.12 16.37
C PHE A 283 -3.19 -1.69 16.86
N LEU A 284 -4.13 -0.76 16.73
CA LEU A 284 -3.94 0.64 17.14
C LEU A 284 -4.02 0.80 18.67
N LEU A 285 -4.85 0.01 19.36
CA LEU A 285 -5.11 0.09 20.79
C LEU A 285 -4.29 -0.94 21.57
N ARG A 286 -3.16 -0.50 22.11
CA ARG A 286 -2.31 -1.35 22.96
C ARG A 286 -2.86 -1.52 24.38
N ASP A 287 -3.64 -0.55 24.86
CA ASP A 287 -4.02 -0.42 26.28
C ASP A 287 -5.22 -1.29 26.71
N GLY A 288 -5.77 -2.13 25.83
CA GLY A 288 -6.82 -3.08 26.19
C GLY A 288 -8.16 -2.48 26.60
N LEU A 289 -8.40 -1.19 26.33
CA LEU A 289 -9.66 -0.50 26.65
C LEU A 289 -10.85 -1.19 25.95
N ALA A 290 -12.01 -1.18 26.63
CA ALA A 290 -13.24 -1.65 26.00
C ALA A 290 -13.72 -0.62 24.98
N TYR A 291 -14.26 -1.12 23.87
CA TYR A 291 -14.83 -0.26 22.86
C TYR A 291 -16.12 -0.85 22.29
N ASP A 292 -17.05 0.05 22.00
CA ASP A 292 -18.24 -0.24 21.20
C ASP A 292 -18.09 0.41 19.82
N LEU A 293 -18.76 -0.16 18.82
CA LEU A 293 -18.92 0.40 17.50
C LEU A 293 -20.37 0.87 17.35
N GLU A 294 -20.56 2.13 16.98
CA GLU A 294 -21.86 2.72 16.68
C GLU A 294 -21.89 3.07 15.19
N LEU A 295 -22.61 2.28 14.39
CA LEU A 295 -22.75 2.48 12.95
C LEU A 295 -24.06 3.23 12.68
N ARG A 296 -23.99 4.38 12.00
CA ARG A 296 -25.16 5.19 11.66
C ARG A 296 -25.35 5.22 10.14
N LEU A 297 -26.50 4.74 9.69
CA LEU A 297 -26.87 4.79 8.27
C LEU A 297 -27.28 6.21 7.87
N LYS A 298 -27.01 6.59 6.62
CA LYS A 298 -27.58 7.80 6.03
C LYS A 298 -29.10 7.66 5.87
N GLN A 299 -29.86 8.64 6.34
CA GLN A 299 -31.35 8.61 6.31
C GLN A 299 -31.91 8.46 4.88
N SER A 300 -31.28 9.11 3.89
CA SER A 300 -31.69 9.00 2.48
C SER A 300 -31.53 7.60 1.88
N THR A 301 -30.72 6.76 2.51
CA THR A 301 -30.35 5.43 2.00
C THR A 301 -31.09 4.33 2.77
N LEU A 302 -32.08 4.68 3.60
CA LEU A 302 -32.93 3.71 4.28
C LEU A 302 -33.88 3.05 3.29
N SER A 303 -33.71 1.74 3.08
CA SER A 303 -34.75 0.94 2.43
C SER A 303 -35.81 0.59 3.46
N PRO A 304 -37.10 0.64 3.09
CA PRO A 304 -38.16 0.17 3.96
C PRO A 304 -37.90 -1.30 4.32
N PHE A 305 -38.24 -1.65 5.56
CA PHE A 305 -38.14 -3.03 6.01
C PHE A 305 -39.13 -3.90 5.24
N CYS A 306 -38.62 -4.79 4.38
CA CYS A 306 -39.43 -5.74 3.63
C CYS A 306 -39.01 -7.17 3.99
N LEU A 307 -39.98 -8.01 4.36
CA LEU A 307 -39.77 -9.45 4.52
C LEU A 307 -39.70 -10.09 3.13
N HIS A 308 -38.51 -10.13 2.53
CA HIS A 308 -38.29 -10.71 1.22
C HIS A 308 -37.26 -11.84 1.27
N ARG A 309 -37.49 -12.92 0.52
CA ARG A 309 -36.66 -14.14 0.53
C ARG A 309 -35.21 -13.90 0.03
N SER A 310 -35.01 -12.89 -0.80
CA SER A 310 -33.70 -12.53 -1.39
C SER A 310 -32.97 -11.37 -0.68
N GLN A 311 -33.67 -10.59 0.15
CA GLN A 311 -33.07 -9.52 0.96
C GLN A 311 -33.28 -9.84 2.43
N ALA A 312 -32.38 -10.66 2.98
CA ALA A 312 -32.38 -10.97 4.40
C ALA A 312 -32.06 -9.69 5.20
N ALA A 313 -32.99 -9.29 6.08
CA ALA A 313 -32.77 -8.26 7.08
C ALA A 313 -32.37 -8.93 8.41
N TYR A 314 -31.29 -8.46 9.01
CA TYR A 314 -30.83 -8.92 10.33
C TYR A 314 -31.55 -8.13 11.42
N LEU A 315 -32.23 -8.86 12.31
CA LEU A 315 -32.95 -8.27 13.44
C LEU A 315 -31.99 -7.49 14.34
N GLY A 316 -32.30 -6.22 14.61
CA GLY A 316 -31.52 -5.33 15.45
C GLY A 316 -30.30 -4.67 14.77
N TRP A 317 -29.99 -5.05 13.52
CA TRP A 317 -28.87 -4.47 12.75
C TRP A 317 -29.33 -3.78 11.46
N THR A 318 -30.27 -4.36 10.72
CA THR A 318 -30.78 -3.76 9.47
C THR A 318 -32.30 -3.65 9.45
N SER A 319 -32.97 -4.06 10.52
CA SER A 319 -34.42 -3.89 10.71
C SER A 319 -34.68 -2.59 11.47
N PHE A 320 -35.00 -1.52 10.75
CA PHE A 320 -35.42 -0.25 11.35
C PHE A 320 -36.93 -0.09 11.21
N VAL A 321 -37.57 0.33 12.30
CA VAL A 321 -39.02 0.60 12.36
C VAL A 321 -39.17 2.04 12.84
N ASP A 322 -40.22 2.72 12.36
CA ASP A 322 -40.54 4.08 12.79
C ASP A 322 -40.83 4.13 14.31
N ASP A 323 -40.30 5.15 14.98
CA ASP A 323 -40.73 5.48 16.34
C ASP A 323 -42.13 6.12 16.31
N ARG A 324 -42.77 6.28 17.48
CA ARG A 324 -44.11 6.88 17.66
C ARG A 324 -44.26 8.28 17.07
N HIS A 325 -43.14 8.96 16.79
CA HIS A 325 -43.07 10.28 16.16
C HIS A 325 -42.71 10.24 14.66
N GLY A 326 -42.68 9.06 14.04
CA GLY A 326 -42.33 8.89 12.61
C GLY A 326 -40.86 9.16 12.29
N GLN A 327 -39.96 9.11 13.29
CA GLN A 327 -38.53 9.28 13.09
C GLN A 327 -37.80 7.94 13.15
N ILE A 328 -36.97 7.67 12.14
CA ILE A 328 -36.05 6.53 12.13
C ILE A 328 -34.69 7.00 12.61
N SER A 329 -34.19 6.38 13.67
CA SER A 329 -32.79 6.53 14.10
C SER A 329 -32.01 5.27 13.70
N PRO A 330 -31.39 5.23 12.51
CA PRO A 330 -30.76 4.01 12.00
C PRO A 330 -29.38 3.80 12.61
N VAL A 331 -29.36 3.47 13.89
CA VAL A 331 -28.16 3.31 14.71
C VAL A 331 -28.00 1.85 15.11
N VAL A 332 -26.86 1.26 14.75
CA VAL A 332 -26.48 -0.10 15.14
C VAL A 332 -25.34 -0.02 16.14
N ARG A 333 -25.49 -0.67 17.29
CA ARG A 333 -24.42 -0.76 18.30
C ARG A 333 -23.91 -2.18 18.41
N ILE A 334 -22.60 -2.35 18.23
CA ILE A 334 -21.90 -3.62 18.33
C ILE A 334 -20.86 -3.50 19.43
N ARG A 335 -20.78 -4.49 20.32
CA ARG A 335 -19.68 -4.56 21.30
C ARG A 335 -18.46 -5.16 20.65
N GLY A 336 -17.34 -4.45 20.67
CA GLY A 336 -16.08 -4.93 20.10
C GLY A 336 -15.25 -5.72 21.11
N ARG A 337 -14.82 -5.03 22.18
CA ARG A 337 -14.02 -5.59 23.28
C ARG A 337 -14.62 -5.17 24.62
N THR A 338 -14.77 -6.12 25.56
CA THR A 338 -15.41 -5.93 26.88
C THR A 338 -14.41 -5.78 28.00
#